data_AF-A0A920HPH4-F1
#
_entry.id   AF-A0A920HPH4-F1
#
_cell.length_a   1.000
_cell.length_b   1.000
_cell.length_c   1.000
_cell.angle_alpha   90.00
_cell.angle_beta   90.00
_cell.angle_gamma   90.00
#
_symmetry.space_group_name_H-M   'P 1'
#
loop_
_entity.id
_entity.type
_entity.pdbx_description
1 polymer ?
#
loop_
_entity_poly.entity_id
_entity_poly.type
_entity_poly.pdbx_seq_one_letter_code
_entity_poly.pdbx_strand_id
1 'polypeptide(L)'
;MPELDIRYFLTDNIAIEAILGTTEHSVKAIGTALGDVNLGTVNVLPPTFTLQYHFNSESRFLPYIGAGLNYTFFYDDNPGVL
;
A
#
# COMPACT_ATOMS: atom_id res chain seq x y z
N MET A 1 -11.09 -3.72 -2.91
CA MET A 1 -9.97 -3.10 -2.19
C MET A 1 -10.37 -1.69 -1.79
N PRO A 2 -10.55 -1.41 -0.50
CA PRO A 2 -10.59 -0.05 0.01
C PRO A 2 -9.19 0.57 0.01
N GLU A 3 -9.12 1.85 -0.38
CA GLU A 3 -7.92 2.67 -0.33
C GLU A 3 -8.26 3.99 0.37
N LEU A 4 -7.34 4.47 1.20
CA LEU A 4 -7.41 5.74 1.89
C LEU A 4 -6.14 6.53 1.58
N ASP A 5 -6.29 7.63 0.85
CA ASP A 5 -5.23 8.62 0.59
C ASP A 5 -5.44 9.83 1.50
N ILE A 6 -4.42 10.16 2.29
CA ILE A 6 -4.37 11.34 3.13
C ILE A 6 -3.17 12.19 2.70
N ARG A 7 -3.44 13.38 2.18
CA ARG A 7 -2.42 14.36 1.81
C ARG A 7 -2.54 15.61 2.68
N TYR A 8 -1.40 16.07 3.20
CA TYR A 8 -1.31 17.29 4.01
C TYR A 8 -0.20 18.21 3.50
N PHE A 9 -0.54 19.47 3.23
CA PHE A 9 0.41 20.49 2.80
C PHE A 9 1.03 21.15 4.04
N LEU A 10 2.33 20.95 4.22
CA LEU A 10 3.12 21.62 5.25
C LEU A 10 3.39 23.08 4.86
N THR A 11 3.54 23.34 3.56
CA THR A 11 3.72 24.66 2.94
C THR A 11 3.08 24.64 1.56
N ASP A 12 3.04 25.78 0.85
CA ASP A 12 2.49 25.86 -0.50
C ASP A 12 3.21 24.91 -1.49
N ASN A 13 4.48 24.60 -1.24
CA ASN A 13 5.31 23.77 -2.13
C ASN A 13 5.62 22.37 -1.57
N ILE A 14 5.32 22.08 -0.30
CA ILE A 14 5.69 20.80 0.34
C ILE A 14 4.46 20.14 0.90
N ALA A 15 4.23 18.89 0.49
CA ALA A 15 3.18 18.04 1.02
C ALA A 15 3.75 16.72 1.52
N ILE A 16 3.10 16.15 2.52
CA ILE A 16 3.26 14.75 2.90
C ILE A 16 2.00 14.00 2.51
N GLU A 17 2.15 12.75 2.12
CA GLU A 17 1.07 11.88 1.70
C GLU A 17 1.22 10.53 2.38
N ALA A 18 0.10 10.00 2.85
CA ALA A 18 -0.03 8.68 3.42
C ALA A 18 -1.11 7.93 2.63
N ILE A 19 -0.70 6.88 1.92
CA ILE A 19 -1.60 6.00 1.19
C ILE A 19 -1.71 4.71 1.98
N LEU A 20 -2.94 4.38 2.36
CA LEU A 20 -3.31 3.20 3.13
C LEU A 20 -4.26 2.37 2.28
N GLY A 21 -3.74 1.34 1.62
CA GLY A 21 -4.52 0.33 0.92
C GLY A 21 -4.66 -0.93 1.76
N THR A 22 -5.83 -1.57 1.75
CA THR A 22 -5.97 -2.96 2.20
C THR A 22 -6.35 -3.85 1.03
N THR A 23 -5.51 -4.85 0.77
CA THR A 23 -5.71 -5.82 -0.31
C THR A 23 -5.76 -7.21 0.28
N GLU A 24 -6.87 -7.90 0.04
CA GLU A 24 -7.03 -9.31 0.38
C GLU A 24 -6.42 -10.14 -0.75
N HIS A 25 -5.37 -10.91 -0.45
CA HIS A 25 -4.79 -11.87 -1.39
C HIS A 25 -4.98 -13.29 -0.88
N SER A 26 -5.79 -14.08 -1.60
CA SER A 26 -5.90 -15.51 -1.38
C SER A 26 -4.68 -16.20 -1.98
N VAL A 27 -3.81 -16.76 -1.14
CA VAL A 27 -2.62 -17.50 -1.58
C VAL A 27 -2.96 -18.98 -1.66
N LYS A 28 -2.95 -19.54 -2.88
CA LYS A 28 -3.11 -20.98 -3.11
C LYS A 28 -1.79 -21.57 -3.59
N ALA A 29 -1.28 -22.60 -2.92
CA ALA A 29 -0.18 -23.40 -3.45
C ALA A 29 -0.77 -24.48 -4.36
N ILE A 30 -0.53 -24.35 -5.67
CA ILE A 30 -1.00 -25.27 -6.69
C ILE A 30 0.20 -26.12 -7.12
N GLY A 31 0.07 -27.45 -7.11
CA GLY A 31 1.13 -28.36 -7.56
C GLY A 31 2.22 -28.77 -6.54
N THR A 32 1.88 -28.87 -5.25
CA THR A 32 2.82 -29.43 -4.24
C THR A 32 2.79 -30.97 -4.24
N ALA A 33 3.81 -31.61 -3.64
CA ALA A 33 3.88 -33.07 -3.52
C ALA A 33 2.70 -33.70 -2.73
N LEU A 34 1.87 -32.88 -2.08
CA LEU A 34 0.66 -33.27 -1.34
C LEU A 34 -0.65 -32.87 -2.05
N GLY A 35 -0.60 -32.31 -3.26
CA GLY A 35 -1.75 -31.79 -4.01
C GLY A 35 -1.88 -30.26 -3.95
N ASP A 36 -3.06 -29.74 -4.32
CA ASP A 36 -3.37 -28.31 -4.21
C ASP A 36 -3.68 -27.96 -2.75
N VAL A 37 -2.77 -27.21 -2.11
CA VAL A 37 -2.88 -26.82 -0.71
C VAL A 37 -3.28 -25.36 -0.63
N ASN A 38 -4.43 -25.11 -0.01
CA ASN A 38 -4.91 -23.75 0.26
C ASN A 38 -4.13 -23.22 1.47
N LEU A 39 -3.18 -22.29 1.25
CA LEU A 39 -2.24 -21.83 2.28
C LEU A 39 -2.85 -20.77 3.21
N GLY A 40 -4.09 -20.33 2.96
CA GLY A 40 -4.78 -19.32 3.75
C GLY A 40 -4.98 -18.01 2.98
N THR A 41 -5.73 -17.11 3.59
CA THR A 41 -5.95 -15.75 3.09
C THR A 41 -5.01 -14.82 3.85
N VAL A 42 -4.12 -14.13 3.12
CA VAL A 42 -3.24 -13.13 3.72
C VAL A 42 -3.77 -11.76 3.35
N ASN A 43 -4.07 -10.95 4.36
CA ASN A 43 -4.41 -9.54 4.18
C ASN A 43 -3.12 -8.73 4.13
N VAL A 44 -2.97 -7.93 3.08
CA VAL A 44 -1.79 -7.08 2.87
C VAL A 44 -2.20 -5.63 3.00
N LEU A 45 -1.55 -4.93 3.93
CA LEU A 45 -1.62 -3.48 4.04
C LEU A 45 -0.23 -2.94 3.74
N PRO A 46 0.00 -2.30 2.57
CA PRO A 46 1.22 -1.58 2.28
C PRO A 46 1.05 -0.07 2.51
N PRO A 47 1.07 0.43 3.77
CA PRO A 47 1.18 1.86 4.01
C PRO A 47 2.36 2.44 3.24
N THR A 48 2.07 3.47 2.44
CA THR A 48 3.08 4.23 1.70
C THR A 48 3.09 5.65 2.23
N PHE A 49 4.25 6.11 2.65
CA PHE A 49 4.46 7.49 3.08
C PHE A 49 5.35 8.19 2.07
N THR A 50 4.86 9.27 1.48
CA THR A 50 5.56 10.01 0.43
C THR A 50 5.69 11.47 0.84
N LEU A 51 6.91 12.01 0.73
CA LEU A 51 7.14 13.45 0.75
C LEU A 51 7.10 13.96 -0.68
N GLN A 52 6.33 15.01 -0.93
CA GLN A 52 6.14 15.61 -2.25
C GLN A 52 6.56 17.08 -2.23
N TYR A 53 7.33 17.48 -3.24
CA TYR A 53 7.68 18.86 -3.53
C TYR A 53 7.01 19.30 -4.84
N HIS A 54 6.22 20.37 -4.76
CA HIS A 54 5.47 20.96 -5.87
C HIS A 54 6.20 22.19 -6.40
N PHE A 55 6.52 22.20 -7.71
CA PHE A 55 7.32 23.28 -8.31
C PHE A 55 6.55 24.59 -8.51
N ASN A 56 5.23 24.50 -8.64
CA ASN A 56 4.38 25.66 -8.91
C ASN A 56 3.02 25.43 -8.26
N SER A 57 2.76 26.07 -7.12
CA SER A 57 1.54 25.94 -6.32
C SER A 57 0.39 26.85 -6.79
N GLU A 58 0.68 27.87 -7.61
CA GLU A 58 -0.29 28.88 -8.04
C GLU A 58 -0.87 28.62 -9.44
N SER A 59 -0.40 27.57 -10.12
CA SER A 59 -0.86 27.22 -11.46
C SER A 59 -1.96 26.15 -11.43
N ARG A 60 -2.80 26.14 -12.47
CA ARG A 60 -3.84 25.11 -12.67
C ARG A 60 -3.25 23.69 -12.81
N PHE A 61 -1.96 23.61 -13.11
CA PHE A 61 -1.19 22.37 -13.21
C PHE A 61 -0.10 22.38 -12.13
N LEU A 62 -0.15 21.40 -11.23
CA LEU A 62 0.71 21.29 -10.06
C LEU A 62 1.67 20.10 -10.20
N PRO A 63 2.76 20.23 -10.98
CA PRO A 63 3.75 19.16 -11.08
C PRO A 63 4.48 19.01 -9.75
N TYR A 64 4.70 17.76 -9.34
CA TYR A 64 5.47 17.44 -8.14
C TYR A 64 6.51 16.36 -8.41
N ILE A 65 7.57 16.38 -7.61
CA ILE A 65 8.44 15.21 -7.40
C ILE A 65 8.21 14.70 -5.99
N GLY A 66 8.27 13.38 -5.83
CA GLY A 66 8.13 12.77 -4.52
C GLY A 66 9.18 11.71 -4.27
N ALA A 67 9.52 11.53 -3.00
CA ALA A 67 10.28 10.40 -2.50
C ALA A 67 9.55 9.84 -1.29
N GLY A 68 9.41 8.52 -1.24
CA GLY A 68 8.61 7.87 -0.23
C GLY A 68 9.16 6.52 0.17
N LEU A 69 8.64 6.03 1.28
CA LEU A 69 8.90 4.70 1.82
C LEU A 69 7.59 3.91 1.76
N ASN A 70 7.67 2.71 1.22
CA ASN A 70 6.60 1.73 1.26
C ASN A 70 6.93 0.71 2.34
N TYR A 71 5.98 0.44 3.23
CA TYR A 71 6.12 -0.59 4.24
C TYR A 71 4.97 -1.57 4.13
N THR A 72 5.24 -2.81 3.77
CA THR A 72 4.21 -3.84 3.58
C THR A 72 4.04 -4.69 4.83
N PHE A 73 2.89 -4.54 5.49
CA PHE A 73 2.47 -5.42 6.58
C PHE A 73 1.59 -6.55 6.02
N PHE A 74 1.93 -7.77 6.40
CA PHE A 74 1.12 -8.97 6.15
C PHE A 74 0.43 -9.33 7.47
N TYR A 75 -0.90 -9.42 7.47
CA TYR A 75 -1.72 -9.80 8.63
C TYR A 75 -2.79 -10.81 8.20
N ASP A 76 -3.32 -11.58 9.15
CA ASP A 76 -3.97 -12.89 8.97
C ASP A 76 -2.99 -13.99 8.54
N ASP A 77 -2.52 -14.70 9.55
CA ASP A 77 -2.03 -16.06 9.43
C ASP A 77 -3.10 -16.93 10.10
N ASN A 78 -4.07 -17.42 9.30
CA ASN A 78 -4.93 -18.51 9.76
C ASN A 78 -4.27 -19.80 9.25
N PRO A 79 -3.36 -20.41 10.03
CA PRO A 79 -2.70 -21.64 9.60
C PRO A 79 -3.79 -22.68 9.35
N GLY A 80 -3.92 -23.09 8.09
CA GLY A 80 -4.75 -24.24 7.74
C GLY A 80 -4.27 -25.42 8.56
N VAL A 81 -5.07 -25.83 9.54
CA VAL A 81 -4.82 -27.02 10.35
C VAL A 81 -4.86 -28.24 9.44
N LEU A 82 -3.75 -29.01 9.47
CA LEU A 82 -3.69 -30.39 8.99
C LEU A 82 -4.70 -31.28 9.74
#